data_AF-A0A524DAZ3-F1
#
_entry.id   AF-A0A524DAZ3-F1
#
_cell.length_a   1.000
_cell.length_b   1.000
_cell.length_c   1.000
_cell.angle_alpha   90.00
_cell.angle_beta   90.00
_cell.angle_gamma   90.00
#
_symmetry.space_group_name_H-M   'P 1'
#
loop_
_entity.id
_entity.type
_entity.pdbx_description
1 polymer ?
#
loop_
_entity_poly.entity_id
_entity_poly.type
_entity_poly.pdbx_seq_one_letter_code
_entity_poly.pdbx_strand_id
1 'polypeptide(L)'
;MNKKKMIKSIENDLYDQIIAFFEQKPTNQKTEIEKWKYQVYLKLMKMMDQPEEKLVVRNAILLILSLFNDIPADIYDSKGIELSDISSPNQKREIISRLKEEID
;
A
#
# COMPACT_ATOMS: atom_id res chain seq x y z
N MET A 1 -4.98 21.89 24.26
CA MET A 1 -5.19 20.55 23.66
C MET A 1 -3.82 19.97 23.30
N ASN A 2 -3.52 18.72 23.65
CA ASN A 2 -2.18 18.12 23.46
C ASN A 2 -1.91 17.81 21.97
N LYS A 3 -0.74 18.17 21.43
CA LYS A 3 -0.39 18.05 19.99
C LYS A 3 -0.61 16.64 19.43
N LYS A 4 -0.26 15.60 20.20
CA LYS A 4 -0.51 14.19 19.84
C LYS A 4 -1.98 13.85 19.68
N LYS A 5 -2.87 14.46 20.49
CA LYS A 5 -4.31 14.25 20.41
C LYS A 5 -4.90 14.89 19.14
N MET A 6 -4.33 16.01 18.71
CA MET A 6 -4.73 16.70 17.48
C MET A 6 -4.35 15.89 16.23
N ILE A 7 -3.12 15.38 16.17
CA ILE A 7 -2.64 14.55 15.05
C ILE A 7 -3.49 13.27 14.92
N LYS A 8 -3.80 12.62 16.04
CA LYS A 8 -4.66 11.43 16.03
C LYS A 8 -6.10 11.73 15.55
N SER A 9 -6.62 12.93 15.86
CA SER A 9 -7.91 13.37 15.33
C SER A 9 -7.86 13.52 13.81
N ILE A 10 -6.83 14.20 13.29
CA ILE A 10 -6.62 14.40 11.85
C ILE A 10 -6.48 13.05 11.13
N GLU A 11 -5.74 12.11 11.72
CA GLU A 11 -5.59 10.75 11.19
C GLU A 11 -6.93 10.02 11.08
N ASN A 12 -7.73 10.04 12.14
CA ASN A 12 -9.06 9.44 12.14
C ASN A 12 -10.00 10.09 11.10
N ASP A 13 -10.04 11.43 11.07
CA ASP A 13 -10.89 12.17 10.13
C ASP A 13 -10.55 11.85 8.67
N LEU A 14 -9.27 11.58 8.41
CA LEU A 14 -8.79 11.20 7.09
C LEU A 14 -9.15 9.75 6.74
N TYR A 15 -9.07 8.83 7.71
CA TYR A 15 -9.51 7.44 7.53
C TYR A 15 -11.01 7.35 7.27
N ASP A 16 -11.82 8.08 8.02
CA ASP A 16 -13.27 8.11 7.85
C ASP A 16 -13.64 8.55 6.43
N GLN A 17 -12.94 9.56 5.88
CA GLN A 17 -13.14 10.00 4.49
C GLN A 17 -12.76 8.93 3.46
N ILE A 18 -11.64 8.23 3.67
CA ILE A 18 -11.17 7.16 2.78
C ILE A 18 -12.16 5.98 2.78
N ILE A 19 -12.60 5.56 3.96
CA ILE A 19 -13.55 4.46 4.14
C ILE A 19 -14.91 4.83 3.54
N ALA A 20 -15.43 6.03 3.83
CA ALA A 20 -16.71 6.47 3.29
C ALA A 20 -16.72 6.48 1.76
N PHE A 21 -15.64 6.95 1.12
CA PHE A 21 -15.54 6.89 -0.33
C PHE A 21 -15.46 5.44 -0.83
N PHE A 22 -14.70 4.57 -0.16
CA PHE A 22 -14.59 3.16 -0.54
C PHE A 22 -15.93 2.41 -0.43
N GLU A 23 -16.72 2.67 0.60
CA GLU A 23 -18.04 2.03 0.79
C GLU A 23 -19.08 2.51 -0.24
N GLN A 24 -19.00 3.79 -0.63
CA GLN A 24 -19.93 4.40 -1.58
C GLN A 24 -19.48 4.26 -3.04
N LYS A 25 -18.32 3.64 -3.31
CA LYS A 25 -17.75 3.60 -4.65
C LYS A 25 -18.65 2.85 -5.63
N PRO A 26 -18.98 3.43 -6.80
CA PRO A 26 -19.70 2.70 -7.84
C PRO A 26 -18.81 1.62 -8.46
N THR A 27 -19.26 0.36 -8.48
CA THR A 27 -18.50 -0.81 -8.96
C THR A 27 -17.97 -0.67 -10.40
N ASN A 28 -18.60 0.17 -11.22
CA ASN A 28 -18.30 0.30 -12.65
C ASN A 28 -17.58 1.61 -13.03
N GLN A 29 -17.12 2.41 -12.07
CA GLN A 29 -16.49 3.72 -12.33
C GLN A 29 -14.98 3.73 -12.04
N LYS A 30 -14.25 2.80 -12.67
CA LYS A 30 -12.79 2.67 -12.50
C LYS A 30 -12.05 4.01 -12.69
N THR A 31 -12.41 4.80 -13.71
CA THR A 31 -11.79 6.10 -13.98
C THR A 31 -12.00 7.12 -12.86
N GLU A 32 -13.19 7.17 -12.26
CA GLU A 32 -13.48 8.10 -11.16
C GLU A 32 -12.78 7.67 -9.87
N ILE A 33 -12.67 6.36 -9.64
CA ILE A 33 -11.88 5.80 -8.54
C ILE A 33 -10.41 6.20 -8.68
N GLU A 34 -9.81 6.04 -9.87
CA GLU A 34 -8.42 6.45 -10.10
C GLU A 34 -8.22 7.97 -9.93
N LYS A 35 -9.12 8.80 -10.49
CA LYS A 35 -9.06 10.26 -10.29
C LYS A 35 -9.11 10.63 -8.81
N TRP A 36 -9.98 9.99 -8.04
CA TRP A 36 -10.06 10.22 -6.60
C TRP A 36 -8.76 9.82 -5.89
N LYS A 37 -8.19 8.64 -6.18
CA LYS A 37 -6.89 8.21 -5.62
C LYS A 37 -5.81 9.25 -5.90
N TYR A 38 -5.68 9.71 -7.15
CA TYR A 38 -4.72 10.74 -7.53
C TYR A 38 -4.90 12.03 -6.71
N GLN A 39 -6.14 12.51 -6.56
CA GLN A 39 -6.42 13.71 -5.77
C GLN A 39 -6.06 13.54 -4.29
N VAL A 40 -6.36 12.37 -3.72
CA VAL A 40 -6.03 12.07 -2.32
C VAL A 40 -4.52 11.97 -2.14
N TYR A 41 -3.79 11.28 -3.03
CA TYR A 41 -2.33 11.21 -2.97
C TYR A 41 -1.68 12.59 -3.05
N LEU A 42 -2.17 13.47 -3.93
CA LEU A 42 -1.66 14.85 -4.00
C LEU A 42 -1.90 15.62 -2.69
N LYS A 43 -3.04 15.43 -2.03
CA LYS A 43 -3.30 16.04 -0.72
C LYS A 43 -2.37 15.47 0.35
N LEU A 44 -2.19 14.16 0.39
CA LEU A 44 -1.31 13.47 1.34
C LEU A 44 0.14 13.90 1.16
N MET A 45 0.61 14.04 -0.09
CA MET A 45 1.98 14.49 -0.36
C MET A 45 2.24 15.91 0.18
N LYS A 46 1.24 16.81 0.11
CA LYS A 46 1.35 18.16 0.68
C LYS A 46 1.43 18.17 2.22
N MET A 47 0.95 17.13 2.88
CA MET A 47 1.04 16.99 4.34
C MET A 47 2.41 16.41 4.79
N MET A 48 3.26 15.95 3.87
CA MET A 48 4.56 15.34 4.24
C MET A 48 5.62 16.34 4.71
N ASP A 49 5.36 17.64 4.62
CA ASP A 49 6.30 18.70 5.00
C ASP A 49 6.61 18.69 6.51
N GLN A 50 5.76 18.07 7.33
CA GLN A 50 5.96 17.93 8.78
C GLN A 50 6.32 16.47 9.16
N PRO A 51 7.41 16.22 9.93
CA PRO A 51 7.82 14.87 10.33
C PRO A 51 6.74 14.05 11.05
N GLU A 52 5.92 14.73 11.85
CA GLU A 52 4.85 14.12 12.64
C GLU A 52 3.64 13.71 11.77
N GLU A 53 3.48 14.35 10.61
CA GLU A 53 2.42 14.07 9.62
C GLU A 53 2.84 12.97 8.64
N LYS A 54 4.15 12.70 8.49
CA LYS A 54 4.65 11.60 7.64
C LYS A 54 4.10 10.24 8.03
N LEU A 55 3.92 9.98 9.33
CA LEU A 55 3.34 8.73 9.80
C LEU A 55 1.86 8.61 9.40
N VAL A 56 1.10 9.70 9.57
CA VAL A 56 -0.31 9.79 9.18
C VAL A 56 -0.46 9.58 7.67
N VAL A 57 0.37 10.26 6.87
CA VAL A 57 0.40 10.12 5.41
C VAL A 57 0.72 8.70 5.00
N ARG A 58 1.75 8.09 5.61
CA ARG A 58 2.12 6.69 5.33
C ARG A 58 0.96 5.75 5.59
N ASN A 59 0.33 5.85 6.76
CA ASN A 59 -0.74 4.93 7.14
C ASN A 59 -1.99 5.13 6.25
N ALA A 60 -2.30 6.36 5.86
CA ALA A 60 -3.36 6.65 4.91
C ALA A 60 -3.12 6.04 3.53
N ILE A 61 -1.88 6.11 3.03
CA ILE A 61 -1.50 5.46 1.76
C ILE A 61 -1.68 3.94 1.90
N LEU A 62 -1.22 3.34 3.00
CA LEU A 62 -1.40 1.90 3.25
C LEU A 62 -2.88 1.49 3.26
N LEU A 63 -3.76 2.31 3.86
CA LEU A 63 -5.20 2.08 3.85
C LEU A 63 -5.79 2.16 2.44
N ILE A 64 -5.40 3.14 1.63
CA ILE A 64 -5.88 3.25 0.24
C ILE A 64 -5.42 2.04 -0.58
N LEU A 65 -4.17 1.61 -0.40
CA LEU A 65 -3.64 0.43 -1.08
C LEU A 65 -4.41 -0.83 -0.65
N SER A 66 -4.64 -1.05 0.66
CA SER A 66 -5.33 -2.25 1.14
C SER A 66 -6.79 -2.33 0.71
N LEU A 67 -7.46 -1.18 0.55
CA LEU A 67 -8.85 -1.12 0.13
C LEU A 67 -9.01 -1.31 -1.38
N PHE A 68 -8.18 -0.65 -2.19
CA PHE A 68 -8.42 -0.52 -3.63
C PHE A 68 -7.54 -1.37 -4.52
N ASN A 69 -6.49 -1.98 -3.98
CA ASN A 69 -5.71 -2.94 -4.73
C ASN A 69 -6.18 -4.34 -4.37
N ASP A 70 -6.67 -5.05 -5.39
CA ASP A 70 -6.76 -6.51 -5.40
C ASP A 70 -5.35 -7.11 -5.63
N ILE A 71 -4.33 -6.45 -5.07
CA ILE A 71 -2.99 -7.00 -5.02
C ILE A 71 -3.06 -7.97 -3.85
N PRO A 72 -3.02 -9.30 -4.07
CA PRO A 72 -2.80 -10.20 -2.97
C PRO A 72 -1.57 -9.69 -2.23
N ALA A 73 -1.71 -9.45 -0.92
CA ALA A 73 -0.59 -8.99 -0.09
C ALA A 73 0.61 -9.82 -0.50
N ASP A 74 1.62 -9.15 -1.05
CA ASP A 74 2.69 -9.77 -1.85
C ASP A 74 3.03 -11.15 -1.27
N ILE A 75 2.46 -12.22 -1.86
CA ILE A 75 2.63 -13.58 -1.34
C ILE A 75 4.03 -14.08 -1.75
N TYR A 76 4.80 -13.26 -2.45
CA TYR A 76 6.23 -13.44 -2.59
C TYR A 76 6.90 -13.23 -1.21
N ASP A 77 6.75 -14.23 -0.33
CA ASP A 77 7.60 -14.47 0.84
C ASP A 77 9.01 -14.92 0.41
N SER A 78 9.28 -14.95 -0.90
CA SER A 78 10.62 -14.92 -1.46
C SER A 78 11.22 -13.53 -1.20
N LYS A 79 11.51 -13.22 0.07
CA LYS A 79 12.64 -12.34 0.40
C LYS A 79 13.80 -12.89 -0.43
N GLY A 80 14.12 -12.23 -1.54
CA GLY A 80 14.91 -12.81 -2.61
C GLY A 80 16.11 -13.57 -2.06
N ILE A 81 16.35 -14.77 -2.56
CA ILE A 81 17.46 -15.61 -2.09
C ILE A 81 18.75 -14.99 -2.62
N GLU A 82 19.71 -14.70 -1.73
CA GLU A 82 21.03 -14.24 -2.17
C GLU A 82 21.71 -15.36 -2.96
N LEU A 83 22.36 -15.02 -4.08
CA LEU A 83 23.05 -16.02 -4.91
C LEU A 83 24.14 -16.76 -4.13
N SER A 84 24.71 -16.14 -3.10
CA SER A 84 25.64 -16.72 -2.11
C SER A 84 25.06 -17.90 -1.35
N ASP A 85 23.75 -17.93 -1.15
CA ASP A 85 23.06 -18.97 -0.36
C ASP A 85 22.68 -20.19 -1.21
N ILE A 86 22.90 -20.14 -2.53
CA ILE A 86 22.62 -21.23 -3.45
C ILE A 86 23.84 -22.15 -3.52
N SER A 87 23.87 -23.15 -2.63
CA SER A 87 25.02 -24.04 -2.47
C SER A 87 25.12 -25.12 -3.57
N SER A 88 24.03 -25.38 -4.31
CA SER A 88 23.99 -26.47 -5.30
C SER A 88 23.30 -26.10 -6.63
N PRO A 89 23.73 -26.70 -7.75
CA PRO A 89 23.04 -26.57 -9.03
C PRO A 89 21.58 -27.07 -9.04
N ASN A 90 21.21 -27.94 -8.09
CA ASN A 90 19.85 -28.47 -7.98
C ASN A 90 18.91 -27.44 -7.33
N GLN A 91 19.34 -26.79 -6.25
CA GLN A 91 18.62 -25.68 -5.63
C GLN A 91 18.40 -24.53 -6.62
N LYS A 92 19.42 -24.22 -7.45
CA LYS A 92 19.27 -23.21 -8.51
C LYS A 92 18.14 -23.55 -9.48
N ARG A 93 18.03 -24.82 -9.90
CA ARG A 93 16.99 -25.27 -10.83
C ARG A 93 15.60 -25.20 -10.20
N GLU A 94 15.47 -25.56 -8.94
CA GLU A 94 14.21 -25.50 -8.19
C GLU A 94 13.73 -24.05 -8.02
N ILE A 95 14.63 -23.14 -7.64
CA ILE A 95 14.33 -21.69 -7.53
C ILE A 95 13.87 -21.14 -8.89
N ILE A 96 14.57 -21.46 -9.97
CA ILE A 96 14.18 -21.01 -11.33
C ILE A 96 12.81 -21.57 -11.73
N SER A 97 12.48 -22.81 -11.36
CA SER A 97 11.16 -23.40 -11.67
C SER A 97 10.05 -22.64 -10.95
N ARG A 98 10.23 -22.39 -9.64
CA ARG A 98 9.27 -21.63 -8.84
C ARG A 98 9.08 -20.21 -9.39
N LEU A 99 10.18 -19.51 -9.72
CA LEU A 99 10.10 -18.17 -10.31
C LEU A 99 9.38 -18.13 -11.67
N LYS A 100 9.39 -19.23 -12.43
CA LYS A 100 8.64 -19.32 -13.69
C LYS A 100 7.16 -19.56 -13.46
N GLU A 101 6.81 -20.40 -12.50
CA GLU A 101 5.42 -20.66 -12.08
C GLU A 101 4.75 -19.40 -11.50
N GLU A 102 5.52 -18.45 -10.97
CA GLU A 102 5.04 -17.17 -10.47
C GLU A 102 4.71 -16.15 -11.58
N ILE A 103 5.17 -16.37 -12.81
CA ILE A 103 5.00 -15.44 -13.95
C ILE A 103 3.82 -15.85 -14.86
N ASP A 104 3.36 -17.10 -14.78
CA ASP A 104 2.19 -17.64 -15.53
C ASP A 104 0.88 -17.46 -14.75
#